data_AF-A0A1G2E0M1-F1
#
_entry.id   AF-A0A1G2E0M1-F1
#
_cell.length_a   1.000
_cell.length_b   1.000
_cell.length_c   1.000
_cell.angle_alpha   90.00
_cell.angle_beta   90.00
_cell.angle_gamma   90.00
#
_symmetry.space_group_name_H-M   'P 1'
#
loop_
_entity.id
_entity.type
_entity.pdbx_description
1 polymer ?
#
loop_
_entity_poly.entity_id
_entity_poly.type
_entity_poly.pdbx_seq_one_letter_code
_entity_poly.pdbx_strand_id
1 'polypeptide(L)'
;MVKKMIFALVLFLGFFSVSEIASANTLSNGMTFSSTQSTTANLSHEPRFLRRGVQGDDVRELQETLRAIPGIYPSGFVTGYFGAQTESAVKRFQVKEGIVTSGSPRTTGYGQVGPRTLLSLSFFALQHECISDGASTSQACIEEYYEDDGKMYGTAHALALLDTHIKHDPSFAGTCHSAMHEIAHVAVREYETLGESFMHGNAECQNGYYHGVVEEFLRDEDVDKFSADDIRNFCNKTANASPSSLLELNCVHGVGHALVYMTEDDLPRALIRCGDFLDDHLRSQCATGAFMEHSFVRETDSISVEMLKDDPAFRCVQTVGLQDECWLTLSAITIANEEKGMSTAVQFCNSLTTSAYRAKCVVSVTERGPRSLNGI
;
A
#
# COMPACT_ATOMS: atom_id res chain seq x y z
N MET A 1 -43.49 61.76 -27.91
CA MET A 1 -43.62 61.49 -26.45
C MET A 1 -42.27 60.96 -25.98
N VAL A 2 -41.27 61.79 -25.64
CA VAL A 2 -41.04 62.52 -24.37
C VAL A 2 -40.99 61.54 -23.18
N LYS A 3 -39.95 61.39 -22.34
CA LYS A 3 -38.60 61.99 -22.21
C LYS A 3 -37.77 61.09 -21.25
N LYS A 4 -36.45 61.10 -21.47
CA LYS A 4 -35.33 60.84 -20.53
C LYS A 4 -35.43 61.55 -19.18
N MET A 5 -34.88 60.96 -18.09
CA MET A 5 -34.08 61.59 -17.00
C MET A 5 -33.20 60.49 -16.36
N ILE A 6 -31.86 60.49 -16.24
CA ILE A 6 -30.80 61.44 -15.79
C ILE A 6 -30.56 61.47 -14.26
N PHE A 7 -29.35 60.99 -13.89
CA PHE A 7 -28.42 61.34 -12.78
C PHE A 7 -28.82 61.19 -11.29
N ALA A 8 -27.96 60.53 -10.51
CA ALA A 8 -27.06 61.22 -9.57
C ALA A 8 -25.98 60.30 -8.99
N LEU A 9 -24.74 60.76 -9.12
CA LEU A 9 -23.51 60.25 -8.52
C LEU A 9 -23.28 61.02 -7.22
N VAL A 10 -23.04 60.35 -6.09
CA VAL A 10 -22.52 60.98 -4.86
C VAL A 10 -21.34 60.16 -4.35
N LEU A 11 -20.15 60.73 -4.56
CA LEU A 11 -18.93 60.45 -3.82
C LEU A 11 -19.08 61.01 -2.40
N PHE A 12 -18.80 60.20 -1.39
CA PHE A 12 -18.39 60.70 -0.07
C PHE A 12 -17.21 59.85 0.45
N LEU A 13 -16.06 60.50 0.51
CA LEU A 13 -14.88 60.06 1.25
C LEU A 13 -15.14 60.30 2.75
N GLY A 14 -14.81 59.32 3.59
CA GLY A 14 -14.91 59.47 5.04
C GLY A 14 -14.18 58.35 5.76
N PHE A 15 -12.91 58.60 6.09
CA PHE A 15 -12.11 57.85 7.05
C PHE A 15 -12.80 57.80 8.42
N PHE A 16 -12.90 56.61 9.03
CA PHE A 16 -12.88 56.45 10.49
C PHE A 16 -12.13 55.15 10.87
N SER A 17 -11.43 55.27 12.00
CA SER A 17 -10.33 54.48 12.50
C SER A 17 -10.73 53.22 13.28
N VAL A 18 -9.73 52.35 13.41
CA VAL A 18 -9.60 51.11 14.21
C VAL A 18 -10.03 51.27 15.68
N SER A 19 -10.73 50.27 16.25
CA SER A 19 -10.34 49.46 17.45
C SER A 19 -11.54 49.00 18.31
N GLU A 20 -11.47 47.73 18.74
CA GLU A 20 -12.14 47.05 19.90
C GLU A 20 -13.44 46.22 19.70
N ILE A 21 -13.22 44.94 19.36
CA ILE A 21 -13.57 43.70 20.09
C ILE A 21 -14.92 43.64 20.84
N ALA A 22 -15.82 42.72 20.43
CA ALA A 22 -16.22 41.54 21.22
C ALA A 22 -17.32 40.68 20.53
N SER A 23 -17.07 39.37 20.55
CA SER A 23 -18.01 38.23 20.55
C SER A 23 -18.88 37.90 19.32
N ALA A 24 -18.39 36.90 18.59
CA ALA A 24 -19.01 35.58 18.37
C ALA A 24 -20.53 35.51 18.12
N ASN A 25 -20.88 35.08 16.90
CA ASN A 25 -21.79 33.95 16.73
C ASN A 25 -21.49 33.23 15.41
N THR A 26 -21.00 32.01 15.58
CA THR A 26 -20.82 30.92 14.63
C THR A 26 -22.18 30.45 14.11
N LEU A 27 -22.35 30.41 12.79
CA LEU A 27 -23.31 29.53 12.13
C LEU A 27 -22.50 28.45 11.40
N SER A 28 -22.27 27.37 12.14
CA SER A 28 -21.82 26.09 11.59
C SER A 28 -22.99 25.49 10.82
N ASN A 29 -22.87 25.40 9.49
CA ASN A 29 -23.67 24.48 8.69
C ASN A 29 -23.09 23.08 8.92
N GLY A 30 -23.59 22.42 9.98
CA GLY A 30 -23.39 20.99 10.18
C GLY A 30 -24.10 20.23 9.08
N MET A 31 -23.35 19.80 8.07
CA MET A 31 -23.79 18.74 7.18
C MET A 31 -23.81 17.45 7.98
N THR A 32 -25.02 16.97 8.27
CA THR A 32 -25.28 15.66 8.84
C THR A 32 -24.86 14.60 7.82
N PHE A 33 -23.73 13.96 8.06
CA PHE A 33 -23.38 12.69 7.41
C PHE A 33 -24.43 11.65 7.81
N SER A 34 -25.19 11.17 6.83
CA SER A 34 -26.08 10.03 7.01
C SER A 34 -25.22 8.78 7.05
N SER A 35 -24.84 8.33 8.25
CA SER A 35 -24.25 7.00 8.44
C SER A 35 -25.34 5.96 8.18
N THR A 36 -25.31 5.36 6.99
CA THR A 36 -25.89 4.03 6.82
C THR A 36 -25.07 3.09 7.69
N GLN A 37 -25.64 2.72 8.84
CA GLN A 37 -25.15 1.65 9.70
C GLN A 37 -25.04 0.36 8.87
N SER A 38 -23.83 0.09 8.38
CA SER A 38 -23.42 -1.28 8.07
C SER A 38 -23.31 -2.01 9.40
N THR A 39 -23.97 -3.16 9.51
CA THR A 39 -23.87 -4.04 10.66
C THR A 39 -22.41 -4.46 10.85
N THR A 40 -21.79 -3.98 11.92
CA THR A 40 -20.44 -4.33 12.34
C THR A 40 -20.35 -5.83 12.66
N ALA A 41 -19.89 -6.62 11.68
CA ALA A 41 -19.19 -7.84 12.01
C ALA A 41 -17.86 -7.40 12.64
N ASN A 42 -17.71 -7.64 13.93
CA ASN A 42 -16.48 -7.41 14.66
C ASN A 42 -15.38 -8.30 14.06
N LEU A 43 -14.65 -7.78 13.07
CA LEU A 43 -13.57 -8.44 12.34
C LEU A 43 -12.25 -8.28 13.09
N SER A 44 -12.20 -8.59 14.39
CA SER A 44 -10.91 -8.96 14.99
C SER A 44 -10.56 -10.34 14.46
N HIS A 45 -9.99 -10.39 13.25
CA HIS A 45 -9.82 -11.61 12.46
C HIS A 45 -8.55 -12.36 12.85
N GLU A 46 -8.46 -12.72 14.13
CA GLU A 46 -7.41 -13.62 14.59
C GLU A 46 -7.72 -15.06 14.12
N PRO A 47 -6.79 -15.76 13.45
CA PRO A 47 -7.04 -17.10 12.95
C PRO A 47 -7.47 -18.02 14.09
N ARG A 48 -8.67 -18.61 13.96
CA ARG A 48 -9.10 -19.62 14.92
C ARG A 48 -8.25 -20.87 14.81
N PHE A 49 -7.97 -21.51 15.93
CA PHE A 49 -7.25 -22.77 15.90
C PHE A 49 -8.10 -23.88 15.22
N LEU A 50 -7.50 -24.61 14.28
CA LEU A 50 -8.14 -25.76 13.64
C LEU A 50 -7.78 -27.06 14.36
N ARG A 51 -8.81 -27.76 14.85
CA ARG A 51 -8.67 -28.99 15.62
C ARG A 51 -9.82 -29.94 15.26
N ARG A 52 -9.68 -31.20 15.66
CA ARG A 52 -10.70 -32.21 15.42
C ARG A 52 -12.11 -31.72 15.78
N GLY A 53 -13.05 -31.94 14.88
CA GLY A 53 -14.47 -31.61 15.04
C GLY A 53 -14.88 -30.29 14.40
N VAL A 54 -13.94 -29.37 14.11
CA VAL A 54 -14.27 -28.10 13.45
C VAL A 54 -14.52 -28.30 11.95
N GLN A 55 -15.32 -27.41 11.38
CA GLN A 55 -15.70 -27.40 9.97
C GLN A 55 -15.63 -25.97 9.42
N GLY A 56 -15.42 -25.84 8.13
CA GLY A 56 -15.38 -24.55 7.45
C GLY A 56 -14.51 -24.59 6.20
N ASP A 57 -14.47 -23.45 5.50
CA ASP A 57 -13.64 -23.27 4.32
C ASP A 57 -12.14 -23.23 4.68
N ASP A 58 -11.80 -22.72 5.86
CA ASP A 58 -10.46 -22.84 6.46
C ASP A 58 -9.97 -24.28 6.65
N VAL A 59 -10.88 -25.22 6.90
CA VAL A 59 -10.55 -26.64 6.93
C VAL A 59 -10.41 -27.22 5.53
N ARG A 60 -11.18 -26.73 4.54
CA ARG A 60 -11.00 -27.14 3.14
C ARG A 60 -9.62 -26.71 2.64
N GLU A 61 -9.27 -25.45 2.87
CA GLU A 61 -7.99 -24.88 2.48
C GLU A 61 -6.82 -25.64 3.11
N LEU A 62 -6.88 -25.88 4.43
CA LEU A 62 -5.91 -26.75 5.11
C LEU A 62 -5.77 -28.12 4.42
N GLN A 63 -6.88 -28.75 4.05
CA GLN A 63 -6.88 -30.07 3.43
C GLN A 63 -6.31 -30.04 2.00
N GLU A 64 -6.56 -28.97 1.26
CA GLU A 64 -5.97 -28.67 -0.06
C GLU A 64 -4.45 -28.52 0.04
N THR A 65 -3.96 -27.68 0.95
CA THR A 65 -2.51 -27.52 1.18
C THR A 65 -1.86 -28.83 1.61
N LEU A 66 -2.46 -29.54 2.58
CA LEU A 66 -1.88 -30.78 3.10
C LEU A 66 -1.82 -31.91 2.06
N ARG A 67 -2.76 -31.99 1.11
CA ARG A 67 -2.73 -33.00 0.04
C ARG A 67 -1.70 -32.68 -1.04
N ALA A 68 -1.38 -31.41 -1.25
CA ALA A 68 -0.31 -31.00 -2.16
C ALA A 68 1.08 -31.44 -1.67
N ILE A 69 1.26 -31.64 -0.36
CA ILE A 69 2.54 -32.06 0.21
C ILE A 69 2.71 -33.59 0.12
N PRO A 70 3.70 -34.10 -0.63
CA PRO A 70 3.91 -35.54 -0.80
C PRO A 70 4.09 -36.27 0.55
N GLY A 71 3.29 -37.32 0.76
CA GLY A 71 3.36 -38.18 1.95
C GLY A 71 2.72 -37.63 3.22
N ILE A 72 2.24 -36.38 3.22
CA ILE A 72 1.62 -35.76 4.40
C ILE A 72 0.16 -36.15 4.57
N TYR A 73 -0.63 -36.13 3.48
CA TYR A 73 -2.06 -36.43 3.57
C TYR A 73 -2.51 -37.54 2.60
N PRO A 74 -2.16 -38.82 2.87
CA PRO A 74 -2.40 -39.94 1.94
C PRO A 74 -3.86 -40.14 1.54
N SER A 75 -4.81 -39.73 2.39
CA SER A 75 -6.22 -39.87 2.08
C SER A 75 -6.73 -38.87 1.06
N GLY A 76 -6.09 -37.70 0.93
CA GLY A 76 -6.42 -36.65 -0.05
C GLY A 76 -7.83 -36.04 0.04
N PHE A 77 -8.68 -36.49 0.97
CA PHE A 77 -10.06 -36.03 1.07
C PHE A 77 -10.18 -34.58 1.56
N VAL A 78 -10.79 -33.73 0.73
CA VAL A 78 -11.14 -32.35 1.05
C VAL A 78 -12.64 -32.28 1.32
N THR A 79 -13.00 -32.36 2.60
CA THR A 79 -14.39 -32.44 3.06
C THR A 79 -14.85 -31.16 3.73
N GLY A 80 -13.91 -30.32 4.17
CA GLY A 80 -14.19 -29.21 5.08
C GLY A 80 -14.48 -29.64 6.51
N TYR A 81 -14.28 -30.92 6.86
CA TYR A 81 -14.38 -31.43 8.23
C TYR A 81 -13.03 -31.89 8.75
N PHE A 82 -12.61 -31.36 9.90
CA PHE A 82 -11.35 -31.71 10.53
C PHE A 82 -11.53 -33.03 11.28
N GLY A 83 -11.37 -34.13 10.55
CA GLY A 83 -11.49 -35.49 11.08
C GLY A 83 -10.16 -36.09 11.55
N ALA A 84 -10.19 -37.40 11.82
CA ALA A 84 -9.00 -38.13 12.28
C ALA A 84 -7.85 -38.09 11.28
N GLN A 85 -8.17 -38.17 9.99
CA GLN A 85 -7.18 -38.21 8.92
C GLN A 85 -6.48 -36.85 8.76
N THR A 86 -7.25 -35.75 8.86
CA THR A 86 -6.70 -34.38 8.86
C THR A 86 -5.80 -34.16 10.07
N GLU A 87 -6.20 -34.59 11.28
CA GLU A 87 -5.34 -34.50 12.46
C GLU A 87 -4.02 -35.27 12.28
N SER A 88 -4.08 -36.48 11.72
CA SER A 88 -2.89 -37.27 11.42
C SER A 88 -1.99 -36.59 10.38
N ALA A 89 -2.55 -35.92 9.38
CA ALA A 89 -1.79 -35.17 8.40
C ALA A 89 -1.10 -33.94 9.02
N VAL A 90 -1.83 -33.16 9.85
CA VAL A 90 -1.26 -32.03 10.60
C VAL A 90 -0.10 -32.48 11.49
N LYS A 91 -0.22 -33.63 12.17
CA LYS A 91 0.89 -34.19 12.97
C LYS A 91 2.13 -34.50 12.12
N ARG A 92 1.94 -35.13 10.95
CA ARG A 92 3.05 -35.43 10.03
C ARG A 92 3.72 -34.15 9.53
N PHE A 93 2.91 -33.15 9.17
CA PHE A 93 3.40 -31.85 8.73
C PHE A 93 4.21 -31.17 9.85
N GLN A 94 3.66 -31.08 11.06
CA GLN A 94 4.35 -30.49 12.21
C GLN A 94 5.68 -31.18 12.53
N VAL A 95 5.76 -32.51 12.37
CA VAL A 95 7.02 -33.25 12.53
C VAL A 95 7.98 -32.94 11.39
N LYS A 96 7.50 -32.94 10.14
CA LYS A 96 8.30 -32.67 8.94
C LYS A 96 8.95 -31.28 9.00
N GLU A 97 8.19 -30.27 9.38
CA GLU A 97 8.64 -28.87 9.47
C GLU A 97 9.32 -28.53 10.82
N GLY A 98 9.49 -29.51 11.72
CA GLY A 98 10.16 -29.29 13.00
C GLY A 98 9.40 -28.38 13.98
N ILE A 99 8.09 -28.19 13.78
CA ILE A 99 7.25 -27.32 14.60
C ILE A 99 6.98 -27.97 15.96
N VAL A 100 6.44 -29.20 15.96
CA VAL A 100 6.12 -29.98 17.16
C VAL A 100 6.25 -31.47 16.82
N THR A 101 6.95 -32.23 17.66
CA THR A 101 7.21 -33.67 17.41
C THR A 101 6.47 -34.61 18.35
N SER A 102 5.92 -34.12 19.46
CA SER A 102 5.22 -34.96 20.45
C SER A 102 4.28 -34.15 21.34
N GLY A 103 3.52 -34.86 22.18
CA GLY A 103 2.54 -34.28 23.11
C GLY A 103 1.11 -34.41 22.59
N SER A 104 0.31 -33.38 22.85
CA SER A 104 -1.13 -33.37 22.54
C SER A 104 -1.55 -31.98 22.04
N PRO A 105 -2.72 -31.86 21.40
CA PRO A 105 -3.26 -30.56 21.01
C PRO A 105 -3.26 -29.55 22.17
N ARG A 106 -3.67 -29.98 23.37
CA ARG A 106 -3.79 -29.11 24.55
C ARG A 106 -2.45 -28.69 25.14
N THR A 107 -1.42 -29.53 25.07
CA THR A 107 -0.14 -29.29 25.76
C THR A 107 0.90 -28.63 24.86
N THR A 108 0.94 -29.05 23.59
CA THR A 108 2.00 -28.65 22.66
C THR A 108 1.43 -28.18 21.31
N GLY A 109 0.12 -28.26 21.10
CA GLY A 109 -0.50 -28.02 19.79
C GLY A 109 -0.35 -29.20 18.82
N TYR A 110 0.15 -30.35 19.26
CA TYR A 110 0.42 -31.49 18.38
C TYR A 110 -0.87 -32.07 17.77
N GLY A 111 -1.05 -31.93 16.46
CA GLY A 111 -2.27 -32.28 15.72
C GLY A 111 -3.33 -31.18 15.66
N GLN A 112 -3.00 -29.97 16.10
CA GLN A 112 -3.84 -28.77 15.96
C GLN A 112 -3.10 -27.75 15.10
N VAL A 113 -3.82 -27.03 14.25
CA VAL A 113 -3.29 -25.86 13.54
C VAL A 113 -3.48 -24.65 14.44
N GLY A 114 -2.38 -24.18 15.03
CA GLY A 114 -2.29 -22.87 15.67
C GLY A 114 -1.37 -21.94 14.86
N PRO A 115 -1.08 -20.72 15.35
CA PRO A 115 -0.40 -19.68 14.56
C PRO A 115 0.89 -20.14 13.87
N ARG A 116 1.77 -20.84 14.59
CA ARG A 116 3.03 -21.35 14.00
C ARG A 116 2.84 -22.41 12.92
N THR A 117 1.82 -23.25 13.06
CA THR A 117 1.51 -24.28 12.04
C THR A 117 0.83 -23.65 10.85
N LEU A 118 -0.08 -22.70 11.08
CA LEU A 118 -0.74 -21.95 10.01
C LEU A 118 0.27 -21.16 9.18
N LEU A 119 1.16 -20.40 9.83
CA LEU A 119 2.21 -19.64 9.16
C LEU A 119 3.09 -20.49 8.24
N SER A 120 3.49 -21.68 8.72
CA SER A 120 4.28 -22.62 7.92
C SER A 120 3.49 -23.25 6.77
N LEU A 121 2.18 -23.45 6.93
CA LEU A 121 1.30 -23.92 5.86
C LEU A 121 1.08 -22.84 4.80
N SER A 122 0.78 -21.60 5.20
CA SER A 122 0.64 -20.47 4.27
C SER A 122 1.93 -20.25 3.48
N PHE A 123 3.09 -20.33 4.12
CA PHE A 123 4.36 -20.22 3.39
C PHE A 123 4.57 -21.35 2.39
N PHE A 124 4.22 -22.59 2.74
CA PHE A 124 4.27 -23.71 1.80
C PHE A 124 3.30 -23.52 0.62
N ALA A 125 2.07 -23.06 0.89
CA ALA A 125 1.06 -22.80 -0.13
C ALA A 125 1.53 -21.71 -1.10
N LEU A 126 2.01 -20.57 -0.59
CA LEU A 126 2.61 -19.50 -1.37
C LEU A 126 3.73 -20.00 -2.29
N GLN A 127 4.65 -20.80 -1.74
CA GLN A 127 5.74 -21.38 -2.54
C GLN A 127 5.20 -22.30 -3.63
N HIS A 128 4.26 -23.19 -3.30
CA HIS A 128 3.73 -24.16 -4.26
C HIS A 128 2.89 -23.50 -5.37
N GLU A 129 2.14 -22.44 -5.05
CA GLU A 129 1.20 -21.79 -5.96
C GLU A 129 1.86 -20.72 -6.83
N CYS A 130 2.69 -19.86 -6.23
CA CYS A 130 3.27 -18.72 -6.93
C CYS A 130 4.75 -18.91 -7.32
N ILE A 131 5.46 -19.87 -6.72
CA ILE A 131 6.91 -20.04 -6.84
C ILE A 131 7.27 -21.46 -7.30
N SER A 132 7.02 -21.79 -8.57
CA SER A 132 7.44 -23.10 -9.09
C SER A 132 8.94 -23.16 -9.37
N ASP A 133 9.59 -24.30 -9.06
CA ASP A 133 11.00 -24.58 -9.34
C ASP A 133 11.37 -24.23 -10.80
N GLY A 134 12.02 -23.08 -10.99
CA GLY A 134 12.59 -22.65 -12.28
C GLY A 134 11.77 -21.66 -13.11
N ALA A 135 10.65 -21.13 -12.61
CA ALA A 135 9.95 -20.00 -13.24
C ALA A 135 10.18 -18.69 -12.48
N SER A 136 10.20 -17.56 -13.19
CA SER A 136 10.13 -16.23 -12.56
C SER A 136 8.84 -16.09 -11.77
N THR A 137 8.95 -15.69 -10.51
CA THR A 137 7.80 -15.42 -9.65
C THR A 137 6.87 -14.41 -10.32
N SER A 138 5.59 -14.76 -10.46
CA SER A 138 4.59 -13.81 -10.93
C SER A 138 4.27 -12.84 -9.80
N GLN A 139 4.70 -11.59 -9.92
CA GLN A 139 4.38 -10.53 -8.96
C GLN A 139 2.88 -10.49 -8.64
N ALA A 140 2.04 -10.56 -9.68
CA ALA A 140 0.58 -10.58 -9.54
C ALA A 140 0.06 -11.76 -8.71
N CYS A 141 0.68 -12.94 -8.82
CA CYS A 141 0.30 -14.09 -8.00
C CYS A 141 0.60 -13.85 -6.52
N ILE A 142 1.76 -13.27 -6.21
CA ILE A 142 2.13 -13.00 -4.82
C ILE A 142 1.19 -11.95 -4.20
N GLU A 143 0.90 -10.88 -4.94
CA GLU A 143 -0.02 -9.82 -4.52
C GLU A 143 -1.41 -10.39 -4.21
N GLU A 144 -1.99 -11.15 -5.15
CA GLU A 144 -3.28 -11.84 -4.97
C GLU A 144 -3.25 -12.79 -3.76
N TYR A 145 -2.17 -13.57 -3.61
CA TYR A 145 -2.01 -14.49 -2.48
C TYR A 145 -2.01 -13.76 -1.13
N TYR A 146 -1.29 -12.64 -0.98
CA TYR A 146 -1.26 -11.89 0.28
C TYR A 146 -2.59 -11.21 0.57
N GLU A 147 -3.30 -10.73 -0.45
CA GLU A 147 -4.63 -10.19 -0.26
C GLU A 147 -5.60 -11.26 0.26
N ASP A 148 -5.56 -12.46 -0.32
CA ASP A 148 -6.44 -13.57 0.06
C ASP A 148 -6.07 -14.19 1.41
N ASP A 149 -4.78 -14.40 1.69
CA ASP A 149 -4.27 -14.85 3.01
C ASP A 149 -4.65 -13.82 4.10
N GLY A 150 -4.53 -12.52 3.81
CA GLY A 150 -4.97 -11.44 4.70
C GLY A 150 -6.47 -11.46 4.94
N LYS A 151 -7.31 -11.57 3.90
CA LYS A 151 -8.78 -11.69 4.06
C LYS A 151 -9.15 -12.93 4.88
N MET A 152 -8.38 -14.00 4.73
CA MET A 152 -8.69 -15.29 5.34
C MET A 152 -8.19 -15.44 6.77
N TYR A 153 -7.06 -14.84 7.11
CA TYR A 153 -6.36 -15.05 8.38
C TYR A 153 -5.97 -13.76 9.11
N GLY A 154 -6.25 -12.59 8.52
CA GLY A 154 -6.10 -11.29 9.14
C GLY A 154 -4.75 -10.64 8.82
N THR A 155 -4.71 -9.32 8.94
CA THR A 155 -3.53 -8.49 8.62
C THR A 155 -2.30 -8.93 9.42
N ALA A 156 -2.45 -9.22 10.71
CA ALA A 156 -1.32 -9.61 11.56
C ALA A 156 -0.65 -10.92 11.11
N HIS A 157 -1.44 -11.89 10.64
CA HIS A 157 -0.92 -13.15 10.10
C HIS A 157 -0.22 -12.92 8.76
N ALA A 158 -0.81 -12.15 7.84
CA ALA A 158 -0.21 -11.84 6.54
C ALA A 158 1.13 -11.09 6.69
N LEU A 159 1.25 -10.16 7.65
CA LEU A 159 2.52 -9.51 7.98
C LEU A 159 3.57 -10.49 8.52
N ALA A 160 3.18 -11.46 9.34
CA ALA A 160 4.08 -12.50 9.82
C ALA A 160 4.53 -13.45 8.69
N LEU A 161 3.63 -13.73 7.73
CA LEU A 161 3.95 -14.50 6.54
C LEU A 161 4.97 -13.76 5.67
N LEU A 162 4.77 -12.46 5.47
CA LEU A 162 5.69 -11.59 4.75
C LEU A 162 7.10 -11.60 5.37
N ASP A 163 7.21 -11.43 6.70
CA ASP A 163 8.48 -11.51 7.42
C ASP A 163 9.16 -12.88 7.23
N THR A 164 8.38 -13.96 7.19
CA THR A 164 8.89 -15.31 6.88
C THR A 164 9.41 -15.38 5.44
N HIS A 165 8.64 -14.87 4.47
CA HIS A 165 9.01 -14.88 3.06
C HIS A 165 10.31 -14.11 2.81
N ILE A 166 10.45 -12.89 3.35
CA ILE A 166 11.66 -12.06 3.23
C ILE A 166 12.91 -12.82 3.70
N LYS A 167 12.80 -13.59 4.79
CA LYS A 167 13.94 -14.35 5.36
C LYS A 167 14.34 -15.54 4.50
N HIS A 168 13.40 -16.14 3.78
CA HIS A 168 13.64 -17.34 2.99
C HIS A 168 13.94 -17.05 1.52
N ASP A 169 13.47 -15.94 0.97
CA ASP A 169 13.70 -15.53 -0.41
C ASP A 169 14.19 -14.07 -0.49
N PRO A 170 15.51 -13.83 -0.53
CA PRO A 170 16.05 -12.48 -0.72
C PRO A 170 15.65 -11.83 -2.05
N SER A 171 15.24 -12.61 -3.06
CA SER A 171 14.81 -12.06 -4.36
C SER A 171 13.43 -11.43 -4.29
N PHE A 172 12.62 -11.78 -3.29
CA PHE A 172 11.31 -11.19 -3.00
C PHE A 172 11.36 -9.69 -2.69
N ALA A 173 12.54 -9.12 -2.37
CA ALA A 173 12.67 -7.72 -2.01
C ALA A 173 12.10 -6.72 -3.05
N GLY A 174 12.03 -7.10 -4.33
CA GLY A 174 11.40 -6.28 -5.38
C GLY A 174 9.87 -6.27 -5.34
N THR A 175 9.25 -7.37 -4.92
CA THR A 175 7.79 -7.54 -4.83
C THR A 175 7.26 -7.29 -3.42
N CYS A 176 8.14 -7.24 -2.42
CA CYS A 176 7.73 -7.06 -1.03
C CYS A 176 6.99 -5.73 -0.79
N HIS A 177 7.35 -4.67 -1.51
CA HIS A 177 6.68 -3.38 -1.40
C HIS A 177 5.22 -3.46 -1.82
N SER A 178 4.95 -4.01 -3.02
CA SER A 178 3.58 -4.12 -3.53
C SER A 178 2.76 -5.16 -2.77
N ALA A 179 3.38 -6.27 -2.32
CA ALA A 179 2.71 -7.20 -1.40
C ALA A 179 2.25 -6.53 -0.10
N MET A 180 3.01 -5.56 0.42
CA MET A 180 2.60 -4.78 1.59
C MET A 180 1.40 -3.86 1.31
N HIS A 181 1.20 -3.39 0.07
CA HIS A 181 0.00 -2.63 -0.28
C HIS A 181 -1.24 -3.51 -0.15
N GLU A 182 -1.19 -4.75 -0.66
CA GLU A 182 -2.33 -5.67 -0.56
C GLU A 182 -2.67 -6.05 0.88
N ILE A 183 -1.66 -6.28 1.72
CA ILE A 183 -1.86 -6.49 3.17
C ILE A 183 -2.53 -5.27 3.82
N ALA A 184 -2.15 -4.06 3.39
CA ALA A 184 -2.70 -2.81 3.89
C ALA A 184 -4.14 -2.57 3.43
N HIS A 185 -4.51 -2.94 2.20
CA HIS A 185 -5.90 -2.91 1.72
C HIS A 185 -6.81 -3.75 2.63
N VAL A 186 -6.35 -4.93 3.03
CA VAL A 186 -7.04 -5.77 4.01
C VAL A 186 -7.14 -5.05 5.37
N ALA A 187 -6.06 -4.42 5.81
CA ALA A 187 -6.00 -3.74 7.11
C ALA A 187 -7.00 -2.58 7.24
N VAL A 188 -7.28 -1.86 6.16
CA VAL A 188 -8.31 -0.80 6.17
C VAL A 188 -9.69 -1.38 6.41
N ARG A 189 -10.00 -2.54 5.81
CA ARG A 189 -11.27 -3.24 5.99
C ARG A 189 -11.37 -3.88 7.39
N GLU A 190 -10.25 -4.32 7.95
CA GLU A 190 -10.18 -4.92 9.29
C GLU A 190 -10.29 -3.88 10.42
N TYR A 191 -9.60 -2.74 10.29
CA TYR A 191 -9.43 -1.75 11.36
C TYR A 191 -10.28 -0.47 11.20
N GLU A 192 -10.94 -0.31 10.05
CA GLU A 192 -11.92 0.73 9.70
C GLU A 192 -11.43 2.20 9.68
N THR A 193 -10.40 2.56 10.47
CA THR A 193 -9.93 3.94 10.61
C THR A 193 -8.45 4.08 10.26
N LEU A 194 -8.08 5.20 9.64
CA LEU A 194 -6.68 5.48 9.25
C LEU A 194 -5.72 5.33 10.43
N GLY A 195 -6.09 5.89 11.58
CA GLY A 195 -5.27 5.84 12.79
C GLY A 195 -5.07 4.42 13.31
N GLU A 196 -6.12 3.60 13.36
CA GLU A 196 -6.02 2.22 13.82
C GLU A 196 -5.23 1.36 12.81
N SER A 197 -5.51 1.47 11.50
CA SER A 197 -4.75 0.73 10.48
C SER A 197 -3.26 1.03 10.55
N PHE A 198 -2.88 2.30 10.75
CA PHE A 198 -1.47 2.68 10.92
C PHE A 198 -0.81 2.08 12.16
N MET A 199 -1.56 1.75 13.23
CA MET A 199 -0.99 1.18 14.45
C MET A 199 -0.56 -0.29 14.31
N HIS A 200 -1.09 -1.01 13.33
CA HIS A 200 -0.78 -2.42 13.07
C HIS A 200 0.27 -2.64 11.99
N GLY A 201 0.74 -1.56 11.36
CA GLY A 201 1.74 -1.57 10.31
C GLY A 201 3.19 -1.59 10.80
N ASN A 202 4.11 -1.75 9.86
CA ASN A 202 5.54 -1.54 10.10
C ASN A 202 6.22 -0.93 8.85
N ALA A 203 7.47 -0.48 9.03
CA ALA A 203 8.25 0.20 7.99
C ALA A 203 9.04 -0.75 7.07
N GLU A 204 8.87 -2.07 7.20
CA GLU A 204 9.51 -3.04 6.30
C GLU A 204 9.05 -2.81 4.86
N CYS A 205 9.88 -3.25 3.92
CA CYS A 205 9.59 -3.17 2.49
C CYS A 205 9.22 -1.75 2.03
N GLN A 206 10.08 -0.80 2.45
CA GLN A 206 10.03 0.61 2.05
C GLN A 206 8.71 1.30 2.42
N ASN A 207 8.14 0.98 3.59
CA ASN A 207 6.89 1.57 4.09
C ASN A 207 5.64 1.26 3.25
N GLY A 208 5.68 0.24 2.37
CA GLY A 208 4.57 -0.08 1.46
C GLY A 208 3.23 -0.28 2.18
N TYR A 209 3.25 -0.76 3.44
CA TYR A 209 2.03 -0.91 4.22
C TYR A 209 1.33 0.44 4.45
N TYR A 210 2.08 1.47 4.85
CA TYR A 210 1.48 2.78 5.11
C TYR A 210 0.98 3.44 3.83
N HIS A 211 1.64 3.20 2.69
CA HIS A 211 1.18 3.70 1.38
C HIS A 211 -0.14 3.04 0.99
N GLY A 212 -0.20 1.70 1.00
CA GLY A 212 -1.41 0.95 0.69
C GLY A 212 -2.60 1.27 1.62
N VAL A 213 -2.34 1.58 2.90
CA VAL A 213 -3.43 2.04 3.79
C VAL A 213 -4.03 3.35 3.27
N VAL A 214 -3.18 4.31 2.91
CA VAL A 214 -3.64 5.61 2.41
C VAL A 214 -4.34 5.46 1.06
N GLU A 215 -3.80 4.62 0.17
CA GLU A 215 -4.40 4.28 -1.12
C GLU A 215 -5.82 3.75 -0.94
N GLU A 216 -6.03 2.72 -0.12
CA GLU A 216 -7.37 2.13 0.07
C GLU A 216 -8.37 3.11 0.69
N PHE A 217 -7.93 4.00 1.60
CA PHE A 217 -8.82 5.03 2.15
C PHE A 217 -9.27 6.09 1.13
N LEU A 218 -8.51 6.27 0.05
CA LEU A 218 -8.73 7.30 -0.96
C LEU A 218 -9.11 6.73 -2.33
N ARG A 219 -9.08 5.41 -2.51
CA ARG A 219 -9.23 4.72 -3.80
C ARG A 219 -10.52 5.06 -4.54
N ASP A 220 -11.64 5.11 -3.82
CA ASP A 220 -12.97 5.36 -4.39
C ASP A 220 -13.42 6.83 -4.26
N GLU A 221 -12.51 7.69 -3.80
CA GLU A 221 -12.81 9.10 -3.57
C GLU A 221 -12.60 9.95 -4.83
N ASP A 222 -13.47 10.94 -5.00
CA ASP A 222 -13.41 11.86 -6.13
C ASP A 222 -12.49 13.03 -5.79
N VAL A 223 -11.35 13.14 -6.50
CA VAL A 223 -10.34 14.18 -6.25
C VAL A 223 -10.92 15.60 -6.30
N ASP A 224 -11.95 15.85 -7.11
CA ASP A 224 -12.56 17.17 -7.24
C ASP A 224 -13.47 17.53 -6.06
N LYS A 225 -13.86 16.55 -5.24
CA LYS A 225 -14.62 16.78 -4.00
C LYS A 225 -13.73 17.09 -2.81
N PHE A 226 -12.45 16.73 -2.88
CA PHE A 226 -11.48 17.05 -1.84
C PHE A 226 -11.07 18.51 -1.96
N SER A 227 -11.29 19.29 -0.92
CA SER A 227 -10.71 20.63 -0.85
C SER A 227 -9.19 20.54 -0.62
N ALA A 228 -8.48 21.64 -0.86
CA ALA A 228 -7.07 21.74 -0.51
C ALA A 228 -6.84 21.53 1.02
N ASP A 229 -7.83 21.88 1.85
CA ASP A 229 -7.78 21.61 3.29
C ASP A 229 -7.96 20.13 3.62
N ASP A 230 -8.80 19.40 2.88
CA ASP A 230 -8.99 17.96 3.11
C ASP A 230 -7.70 17.19 2.80
N ILE A 231 -7.01 17.54 1.71
CA ILE A 231 -5.70 16.95 1.36
C ILE A 231 -4.66 17.28 2.44
N ARG A 232 -4.54 18.56 2.83
CA ARG A 232 -3.57 18.99 3.87
C ARG A 232 -3.78 18.30 5.20
N ASN A 233 -5.03 18.11 5.60
CA ASN A 233 -5.37 17.62 6.93
C ASN A 233 -5.66 16.12 6.97
N PHE A 234 -5.59 15.41 5.83
CA PHE A 234 -5.86 13.98 5.77
C PHE A 234 -5.01 13.20 6.79
N CYS A 235 -3.71 13.47 6.80
CA CYS A 235 -2.75 12.78 7.67
C CYS A 235 -2.84 13.16 9.15
N ASN A 236 -3.57 14.23 9.52
CA ASN A 236 -3.84 14.57 10.92
C ASN A 236 -4.71 13.51 11.62
N LYS A 237 -5.34 12.61 10.86
CA LYS A 237 -6.16 11.50 11.37
C LYS A 237 -5.32 10.30 11.82
N THR A 238 -4.01 10.28 11.57
CA THR A 238 -3.13 9.20 12.03
C THR A 238 -2.90 9.32 13.54
N ALA A 239 -3.10 8.22 14.29
CA ALA A 239 -2.88 8.23 15.73
C ALA A 239 -1.40 8.49 16.04
N ASN A 240 -1.11 9.43 16.94
CA ASN A 240 0.23 9.79 17.39
C ASN A 240 1.18 10.44 16.37
N ALA A 241 0.73 10.87 15.19
CA ALA A 241 1.57 11.70 14.33
C ALA A 241 1.82 13.06 14.99
N SER A 242 3.06 13.29 15.42
CA SER A 242 3.55 14.64 15.67
C SER A 242 3.89 15.30 14.32
N PRO A 243 3.82 16.64 14.21
CA PRO A 243 4.22 17.34 13.00
C PRO A 243 5.63 16.96 12.55
N SER A 244 5.79 16.66 11.26
CA SER A 244 6.99 16.15 10.58
C SER A 244 7.52 14.82 11.13
N SER A 245 6.68 14.02 11.78
CA SER A 245 7.05 12.65 12.15
C SER A 245 7.22 11.78 10.91
N LEU A 246 8.06 10.74 11.00
CA LEU A 246 8.23 9.75 9.92
C LEU A 246 6.88 9.18 9.44
N LEU A 247 5.92 9.06 10.36
CA LEU A 247 4.57 8.58 10.07
C LEU A 247 3.77 9.57 9.20
N GLU A 248 3.87 10.87 9.47
CA GLU A 248 3.23 11.90 8.64
C GLU A 248 3.87 11.94 7.25
N LEU A 249 5.20 11.81 7.16
CA LEU A 249 5.89 11.78 5.87
C LEU A 249 5.47 10.57 5.02
N ASN A 250 5.39 9.39 5.62
CA ASN A 250 4.90 8.19 4.94
C ASN A 250 3.42 8.31 4.55
N CYS A 251 2.59 8.93 5.39
CA CYS A 251 1.19 9.19 5.05
C CYS A 251 1.07 10.14 3.85
N VAL A 252 1.79 11.27 3.88
CA VAL A 252 1.77 12.25 2.79
C VAL A 252 2.38 11.68 1.50
N HIS A 253 3.38 10.82 1.61
CA HIS A 253 3.88 10.03 0.48
C HIS A 253 2.78 9.14 -0.11
N GLY A 254 2.07 8.38 0.73
CA GLY A 254 0.90 7.59 0.31
C GLY A 254 -0.24 8.41 -0.31
N VAL A 255 -0.45 9.65 0.14
CA VAL A 255 -1.40 10.58 -0.52
C VAL A 255 -0.97 10.85 -1.96
N GLY A 256 0.33 10.95 -2.22
CA GLY A 256 0.89 11.06 -3.56
C GLY A 256 0.52 9.88 -4.46
N HIS A 257 0.62 8.65 -3.95
CA HIS A 257 0.18 7.45 -4.67
C HIS A 257 -1.32 7.52 -4.97
N ALA A 258 -2.14 7.73 -3.95
CA ALA A 258 -3.59 7.83 -4.08
C ALA A 258 -4.02 8.89 -5.11
N LEU A 259 -3.36 10.06 -5.13
CA LEU A 259 -3.67 11.12 -6.10
C LEU A 259 -3.45 10.68 -7.55
N VAL A 260 -2.51 9.78 -7.85
CA VAL A 260 -2.34 9.23 -9.20
C VAL A 260 -3.56 8.42 -9.60
N TYR A 261 -4.03 7.52 -8.72
CA TYR A 261 -5.25 6.74 -8.94
C TYR A 261 -6.50 7.63 -9.07
N MET A 262 -6.69 8.56 -8.14
CA MET A 262 -7.85 9.46 -8.11
C MET A 262 -7.88 10.44 -9.30
N THR A 263 -6.77 10.61 -10.01
CA THR A 263 -6.67 11.44 -11.21
C THR A 263 -6.61 10.62 -12.50
N GLU A 264 -6.90 9.32 -12.44
CA GLU A 264 -6.89 8.42 -13.60
C GLU A 264 -5.54 8.42 -14.34
N ASP A 265 -4.45 8.34 -13.57
CA ASP A 265 -3.05 8.34 -14.03
C ASP A 265 -2.56 9.67 -14.65
N ASP A 266 -3.31 10.77 -14.50
CA ASP A 266 -2.91 12.13 -14.88
C ASP A 266 -1.89 12.69 -13.87
N LEU A 267 -0.63 12.31 -14.02
CA LEU A 267 0.48 12.76 -13.17
C LEU A 267 0.56 14.29 -13.04
N PRO A 268 0.46 15.12 -14.11
CA PRO A 268 0.39 16.56 -13.97
C PRO A 268 -0.72 17.03 -13.02
N ARG A 269 -1.92 16.46 -13.12
CA ARG A 269 -3.04 16.78 -12.23
C ARG A 269 -2.76 16.34 -10.80
N ALA A 270 -2.19 15.16 -10.58
CA ALA A 270 -1.77 14.70 -9.25
C ALA A 270 -0.74 15.64 -8.61
N LEU A 271 0.28 16.07 -9.37
CA LEU A 271 1.32 16.99 -8.87
C LEU A 271 0.76 18.38 -8.54
N ILE A 272 -0.24 18.87 -9.30
CA ILE A 272 -0.96 20.11 -8.95
C ILE A 272 -1.63 19.96 -7.58
N ARG A 273 -2.24 18.81 -7.28
CA ARG A 273 -2.87 18.55 -5.98
C ARG A 273 -1.85 18.37 -4.86
N CYS A 274 -0.67 17.81 -5.11
CA CYS A 274 0.44 17.87 -4.15
C CYS A 274 0.84 19.31 -3.81
N GLY A 275 0.64 20.27 -4.72
CA GLY A 275 0.82 21.70 -4.49
C GLY A 275 -0.07 22.30 -3.39
N ASP A 276 -1.13 21.60 -2.94
CA ASP A 276 -1.99 22.03 -1.85
C ASP A 276 -1.27 22.00 -0.48
N PHE A 277 -0.18 21.24 -0.35
CA PHE A 277 0.70 21.27 0.82
C PHE A 277 1.56 22.54 0.82
N LEU A 278 1.40 23.35 1.87
CA LEU A 278 2.11 24.63 2.02
C LEU A 278 3.56 24.45 2.50
N ASP A 279 3.83 23.35 3.20
CA ASP A 279 5.18 22.99 3.61
C ASP A 279 5.92 22.32 2.44
N ASP A 280 7.10 22.85 2.11
CA ASP A 280 7.88 22.39 0.96
C ASP A 280 8.31 20.92 1.11
N HIS A 281 8.53 20.44 2.34
CA HIS A 281 8.92 19.06 2.59
C HIS A 281 7.74 18.11 2.41
N LEU A 282 6.55 18.45 2.92
CA LEU A 282 5.33 17.67 2.69
C LEU A 282 4.95 17.63 1.21
N ARG A 283 5.03 18.76 0.51
CA ARG A 283 4.81 18.82 -0.94
C ARG A 283 5.78 17.92 -1.70
N SER A 284 7.06 17.94 -1.31
CA SER A 284 8.09 17.05 -1.86
C SER A 284 7.77 15.58 -1.60
N GLN A 285 7.35 15.21 -0.38
CA GLN A 285 6.96 13.82 -0.08
C GLN A 285 5.77 13.35 -0.93
N CYS A 286 4.71 14.15 -1.03
CA CYS A 286 3.57 13.86 -1.89
C CYS A 286 4.01 13.66 -3.35
N ALA A 287 4.83 14.58 -3.88
CA ALA A 287 5.34 14.46 -5.24
C ALA A 287 6.18 13.19 -5.45
N THR A 288 7.03 12.80 -4.49
CA THR A 288 7.77 11.54 -4.59
C THR A 288 6.87 10.32 -4.64
N GLY A 289 5.77 10.29 -3.87
CA GLY A 289 4.79 9.21 -3.95
C GLY A 289 4.08 9.16 -5.30
N ALA A 290 3.64 10.31 -5.81
CA ALA A 290 3.01 10.39 -7.13
C ALA A 290 3.95 9.91 -8.27
N PHE A 291 5.24 10.26 -8.20
CA PHE A 291 6.22 9.77 -9.16
C PHE A 291 6.50 8.26 -9.03
N MET A 292 6.45 7.71 -7.81
CA MET A 292 6.62 6.28 -7.58
C MET A 292 5.47 5.51 -8.20
N GLU A 293 4.24 5.88 -7.88
CA GLU A 293 3.04 5.19 -8.35
C GLU A 293 2.92 5.23 -9.87
N HIS A 294 3.16 6.42 -10.46
CA HIS A 294 3.10 6.58 -11.91
C HIS A 294 4.15 5.75 -12.66
N SER A 295 5.23 5.29 -12.00
CA SER A 295 6.25 4.44 -12.63
C SER A 295 5.79 2.99 -12.89
N PHE A 296 4.62 2.60 -12.36
CA PHE A 296 4.02 1.28 -12.52
C PHE A 296 2.81 1.25 -13.47
N VAL A 297 2.33 2.41 -13.95
CA VAL A 297 1.22 2.51 -14.90
C VAL A 297 1.61 1.83 -16.22
N ARG A 298 0.98 0.68 -16.52
CA ARG A 298 1.15 -0.07 -17.77
C ARG A 298 0.04 0.31 -18.74
N GLU A 299 0.44 0.79 -19.92
CA GLU A 299 -0.36 0.93 -21.15
C GLU A 299 -1.89 0.88 -20.95
N THR A 300 -2.48 1.95 -20.43
CA THR A 300 -3.91 2.22 -20.60
C THR A 300 -4.04 3.48 -21.44
N ASP A 301 -4.97 3.47 -22.41
CA ASP A 301 -5.22 4.52 -23.42
C ASP A 301 -5.70 5.88 -22.83
N SER A 302 -4.99 6.44 -21.85
CA SER A 302 -5.23 7.78 -21.31
C SER A 302 -4.10 8.75 -21.71
N ILE A 303 -4.30 10.05 -21.50
CA ILE A 303 -3.35 11.14 -21.81
C ILE A 303 -1.93 10.88 -21.25
N SER A 304 -1.80 10.02 -20.25
CA SER A 304 -0.55 9.47 -19.71
C SER A 304 0.32 8.79 -20.77
N VAL A 305 -0.24 8.13 -21.79
CA VAL A 305 0.50 7.43 -22.87
C VAL A 305 1.32 8.38 -23.74
N GLU A 306 0.91 9.64 -23.87
CA GLU A 306 1.66 10.63 -24.65
C GLU A 306 2.88 11.17 -23.86
N MET A 307 2.78 11.23 -22.52
CA MET A 307 3.90 11.55 -21.63
C MET A 307 4.84 10.36 -21.36
N LEU A 308 4.32 9.13 -21.39
CA LEU A 308 5.08 7.88 -21.21
C LEU A 308 5.98 7.57 -22.43
N LYS A 309 5.63 8.06 -23.62
CA LYS A 309 6.43 7.90 -24.86
C LYS A 309 7.72 8.72 -24.87
N ASP A 310 7.83 9.74 -24.01
CA ASP A 310 8.99 10.61 -23.96
C ASP A 310 10.04 10.10 -22.96
N ASP A 311 11.31 10.28 -23.34
CA ASP A 311 12.52 10.02 -22.55
C ASP A 311 12.30 10.39 -21.06
N PRO A 312 12.53 9.48 -20.10
CA PRO A 312 12.45 9.78 -18.66
C PRO A 312 13.23 11.03 -18.25
N ALA A 313 14.31 11.35 -18.97
CA ALA A 313 15.05 12.59 -18.78
C ALA A 313 14.26 13.85 -19.19
N PHE A 314 13.48 13.76 -20.27
CA PHE A 314 12.63 14.85 -20.73
C PHE A 314 11.48 15.12 -19.74
N ARG A 315 10.86 14.06 -19.21
CA ARG A 315 9.83 14.16 -18.15
C ARG A 315 10.31 14.96 -16.94
N CYS A 316 11.44 14.57 -16.35
CA CYS A 316 11.97 15.26 -15.18
C CYS A 316 12.51 16.67 -15.45
N VAL A 317 12.83 17.01 -16.70
CA VAL A 317 13.18 18.38 -17.08
C VAL A 317 11.94 19.29 -17.10
N GLN A 318 10.76 18.74 -17.44
CA GLN A 318 9.51 19.52 -17.53
C GLN A 318 8.82 19.76 -16.18
N THR A 319 9.12 18.99 -15.14
CA THR A 319 8.54 19.14 -13.80
C THR A 319 9.21 20.27 -13.02
N VAL A 320 8.93 21.53 -13.40
CA VAL A 320 9.56 22.72 -12.80
C VAL A 320 9.28 22.81 -11.30
N GLY A 321 10.34 22.83 -10.49
CA GLY A 321 10.25 22.91 -9.03
C GLY A 321 10.19 21.55 -8.32
N LEU A 322 10.08 20.45 -9.07
CA LEU A 322 10.05 19.07 -8.57
C LEU A 322 11.03 18.15 -9.30
N GLN A 323 12.02 18.71 -10.00
CA GLN A 323 12.98 17.92 -10.77
C GLN A 323 13.76 16.97 -9.87
N ASP A 324 14.10 17.42 -8.66
CA ASP A 324 14.85 16.65 -7.69
C ASP A 324 14.10 15.38 -7.27
N GLU A 325 12.80 15.49 -7.00
CA GLU A 325 11.88 14.41 -6.63
C GLU A 325 11.69 13.44 -7.80
N CYS A 326 11.53 13.97 -9.02
CA CYS A 326 11.39 13.17 -10.24
C CYS A 326 12.64 12.32 -10.50
N TRP A 327 13.83 12.92 -10.42
CA TRP A 327 15.10 12.20 -10.61
C TRP A 327 15.37 11.16 -9.51
N LEU A 328 14.86 11.40 -8.29
CA LEU A 328 14.97 10.45 -7.18
C LEU A 328 13.99 9.25 -7.28
N THR A 329 12.96 9.32 -8.13
CA THR A 329 11.86 8.33 -8.07
C THR A 329 11.44 7.79 -9.44
N LEU A 330 11.11 8.65 -10.40
CA LEU A 330 10.52 8.22 -11.68
C LEU A 330 11.55 7.63 -12.66
N SER A 331 12.72 8.25 -12.78
CA SER A 331 13.63 8.01 -13.91
C SER A 331 14.32 6.65 -13.93
N ALA A 332 14.69 6.13 -12.76
CA ALA A 332 15.44 4.88 -12.63
C ALA A 332 14.54 3.64 -12.61
N ILE A 333 13.41 3.74 -11.91
CA ILE A 333 12.46 2.64 -11.72
C ILE A 333 11.74 2.34 -13.05
N THR A 334 11.30 3.36 -13.78
CA THR A 334 10.70 3.20 -15.11
C THR A 334 11.65 2.49 -16.08
N ILE A 335 12.94 2.87 -16.10
CA ILE A 335 13.95 2.25 -16.99
C ILE A 335 14.33 0.83 -16.57
N ALA A 336 14.31 0.56 -15.26
CA ALA A 336 14.52 -0.79 -14.73
C ALA A 336 13.33 -1.71 -15.07
N ASN A 337 12.10 -1.18 -15.07
CA ASN A 337 10.85 -1.90 -15.30
C ASN A 337 10.57 -2.21 -16.78
N GLU A 338 11.12 -1.44 -17.74
CA GLU A 338 11.03 -1.69 -19.19
C GLU A 338 11.91 -2.87 -19.70
N GLU A 339 12.04 -3.96 -18.92
CA GLU A 339 12.72 -5.21 -19.31
C GLU A 339 14.24 -5.14 -19.59
N LYS A 340 14.91 -3.99 -19.42
CA LYS A 340 16.35 -3.85 -19.71
C LYS A 340 17.27 -4.14 -18.51
N GLY A 341 16.70 -4.36 -17.33
CA GLY A 341 17.41 -4.72 -16.11
C GLY A 341 18.23 -3.59 -15.48
N MET A 342 18.65 -3.81 -14.22
CA MET A 342 19.32 -2.82 -13.36
C MET A 342 20.58 -2.19 -14.01
N SER A 343 21.33 -2.98 -14.78
CA SER A 343 22.53 -2.53 -15.50
C SER A 343 22.21 -1.40 -16.49
N THR A 344 21.10 -1.52 -17.21
CA THR A 344 20.70 -0.50 -18.19
C THR A 344 20.24 0.78 -17.50
N ALA A 345 19.54 0.67 -16.37
CA ALA A 345 19.15 1.82 -15.56
C ALA A 345 20.37 2.59 -15.02
N VAL A 346 21.40 1.89 -14.50
CA VAL A 346 22.66 2.53 -14.06
C VAL A 346 23.39 3.19 -15.23
N GLN A 347 23.45 2.55 -16.40
CA GLN A 347 24.08 3.13 -17.60
C GLN A 347 23.38 4.40 -18.05
N PHE A 348 22.04 4.41 -18.04
CA PHE A 348 21.26 5.60 -18.32
C PHE A 348 21.60 6.73 -17.33
N CYS A 349 21.57 6.47 -16.01
CA CYS A 349 21.89 7.49 -15.02
C CYS A 349 23.29 8.08 -15.26
N ASN A 350 24.28 7.25 -15.58
CA ASN A 350 25.64 7.69 -15.86
C ASN A 350 25.78 8.54 -17.14
N SER A 351 24.84 8.41 -18.08
CA SER A 351 24.80 9.22 -19.31
C SER A 351 24.35 10.67 -19.07
N LEU A 352 23.69 10.95 -17.93
CA LEU A 352 23.19 12.29 -17.60
C LEU A 352 24.34 13.28 -17.42
N THR A 353 24.26 14.42 -18.11
CA THR A 353 25.31 15.45 -18.11
C THR A 353 25.33 16.28 -16.82
N THR A 354 24.18 16.51 -16.20
CA THR A 354 24.05 17.22 -14.91
C THR A 354 24.43 16.30 -13.75
N SER A 355 25.51 16.65 -13.03
CA SER A 355 26.04 15.83 -11.92
C SER A 355 25.03 15.62 -10.77
N ALA A 356 24.22 16.63 -10.46
CA ALA A 356 23.19 16.54 -9.43
C ALA A 356 22.08 15.52 -9.79
N TYR A 357 21.61 15.53 -11.04
CA TYR A 357 20.58 14.60 -11.52
C TYR A 357 21.12 13.20 -11.68
N ARG A 358 22.38 13.05 -12.13
CA ARG A 358 23.09 11.77 -12.15
C ARG A 358 23.11 11.12 -10.77
N ALA A 359 23.50 11.87 -9.73
CA ALA A 359 23.58 11.34 -8.37
C ALA A 359 22.21 10.85 -7.87
N LYS A 360 21.15 11.65 -8.08
CA LYS A 360 19.78 11.30 -7.68
C LYS A 360 19.24 10.08 -8.44
N CYS A 361 19.48 10.01 -9.75
CA CYS A 361 19.11 8.86 -10.57
C CYS A 361 19.81 7.58 -10.09
N VAL A 362 21.12 7.64 -9.82
CA VAL A 362 21.85 6.48 -9.30
C VAL A 362 21.31 6.03 -7.95
N VAL A 363 21.06 6.96 -7.01
CA VAL A 363 20.45 6.64 -5.71
C VAL A 363 19.10 5.94 -5.88
N SER A 364 18.27 6.43 -6.80
CA SER A 364 16.99 5.81 -7.14
C SER A 364 17.15 4.35 -7.61
N VAL A 365 18.12 4.07 -8.49
CA VAL A 365 18.39 2.69 -8.94
C VAL A 365 18.93 1.81 -7.81
N THR A 366 19.88 2.30 -7.02
CA THR A 366 20.67 1.44 -6.11
C THR A 366 20.03 1.25 -4.73
N GLU A 367 19.30 2.25 -4.23
CA GLU A 367 18.70 2.21 -2.89
C GLU A 367 17.20 1.93 -2.92
N ARG A 368 16.53 2.29 -4.03
CA ARG A 368 15.08 2.15 -4.18
C ARG A 368 14.65 1.10 -5.21
N GLY A 369 15.57 0.62 -6.06
CA GLY A 369 15.31 -0.50 -6.96
C GLY A 369 15.16 -1.86 -6.25
N PRO A 370 14.68 -2.91 -6.95
CA PRO A 370 14.58 -4.26 -6.39
C PRO A 370 15.92 -4.70 -5.79
N ARG A 371 16.00 -4.98 -4.49
CA ARG A 371 17.25 -5.45 -3.83
C ARG A 371 17.62 -6.89 -4.23
N SER A 372 17.39 -7.32 -5.47
CA SER A 372 17.66 -8.69 -5.90
C SER A 372 19.10 -8.93 -6.38
N LEU A 373 20.04 -7.97 -6.28
CA LEU A 373 21.39 -8.14 -6.85
C LEU A 373 22.60 -7.70 -6.01
N ASN A 374 22.45 -7.34 -4.72
CA ASN A 374 23.63 -7.16 -3.86
C ASN A 374 23.99 -8.46 -3.15
N GLY A 375 24.37 -9.46 -3.95
CA GLY A 375 25.31 -10.48 -3.52
C GLY A 375 26.74 -9.95 -3.68
N ILE A 376 27.15 -9.06 -2.75
CA ILE A 376 28.55 -8.82 -2.38
C ILE A 376 28.61 -8.75 -0.86
#